data_AF-A0A811NS11-F1
#
_entry.id   AF-A0A811NS11-F1
#
_cell.length_a   1.000
_cell.length_b   1.000
_cell.length_c   1.000
_cell.angle_alpha   90.00
_cell.angle_beta   90.00
_cell.angle_gamma   90.00
#
_symmetry.space_group_name_H-M   'P 1'
#
loop_
_entity.id
_entity.type
_entity.pdbx_description
1 polymer ?
#
loop_
_entity_poly.entity_id
_entity_poly.type
_entity_poly.pdbx_seq_one_letter_code
_entity_poly.pdbx_strand_id
1 'polypeptide(L)'
;MAAGDGGVAKEVAVEGEDEAAAVLDGAVPPIVLVHGIFGFGKGRLGGLSYFAGAEKKDDRVLVPDLGSLTSVHDRARELFYYLKGGQVDYGEEHSRAYGHSRFGRTYARGHYPVWDEEHPVHLVGHSAGAQVIRLLQQMLHDGEFEGHGDTSERWVLSVTSLSGALNGTTRAYIDGMRAADDDGWRSLRPVCLLQICRVGSVLYHWLDLPWLKRYYDFGFDHFGMSRRLVGAAGLADLLLGGNGNGKRGPFATGDWILPDLTIQGAARINARVCTFPGTFYFSYASRRTARAPGGATVPSGVTTIHPLLFVRVLQMCRWRYPAGAAHPPYPGYRDEDWEDNDGALNTFSMTHPRIPVEHPSVQVENDVDCHPLRPGIWRYKIVEADHMTFVINRRRGGVQFDLVYDSIFHNCRKHVFRTAPPPTLPDQSQS
;
A
#
# COMPACT_ATOMS: atom_id res chain seq x y z
N MET A 1 29.64 -41.36 35.75
CA MET A 1 28.41 -40.60 35.97
C MET A 1 28.61 -39.23 35.36
N ALA A 2 28.11 -39.04 34.15
CA ALA A 2 28.34 -37.84 33.34
C ALA A 2 27.18 -36.86 33.52
N ALA A 3 27.52 -35.60 33.75
CA ALA A 3 26.60 -34.48 33.88
C ALA A 3 26.03 -34.09 32.50
N GLY A 4 24.71 -33.96 32.41
CA GLY A 4 23.99 -33.50 31.22
C GLY A 4 23.90 -31.98 31.22
N ASP A 5 24.47 -31.36 30.19
CA ASP A 5 24.38 -29.94 29.92
C ASP A 5 23.17 -29.65 29.02
N GLY A 6 22.43 -28.60 29.37
CA GLY A 6 21.17 -28.21 28.76
C GLY A 6 21.39 -27.47 27.44
N GLY A 7 20.96 -28.06 26.34
CA GLY A 7 21.02 -27.46 25.01
C GLY A 7 20.10 -26.24 24.90
N VAL A 8 20.70 -25.05 24.91
CA VAL A 8 20.07 -23.78 24.50
C VAL A 8 19.72 -23.86 23.01
N ALA A 9 18.44 -23.61 22.69
CA ALA A 9 17.96 -23.53 21.32
C ALA A 9 18.66 -22.39 20.59
N LYS A 10 19.37 -22.72 19.50
CA LYS A 10 19.94 -21.74 18.57
C LYS A 10 18.82 -20.98 17.87
N GLU A 11 18.75 -19.67 18.13
CA GLU A 11 18.09 -18.71 17.25
C GLU A 11 18.65 -18.87 15.83
N VAL A 12 17.77 -19.20 14.90
CA VAL A 12 18.10 -19.20 13.47
C VAL A 12 17.84 -17.78 12.97
N ALA A 13 18.88 -16.95 13.04
CA ALA A 13 18.92 -15.69 12.32
C ALA A 13 18.81 -15.99 10.82
N VAL A 14 17.73 -15.53 10.20
CA VAL A 14 17.63 -15.46 8.75
C VAL A 14 18.48 -14.26 8.33
N GLU A 15 19.74 -14.51 7.96
CA GLU A 15 20.60 -13.51 7.35
C GLU A 15 19.94 -13.05 6.04
N GLY A 16 19.42 -11.82 6.04
CA GLY A 16 18.99 -11.14 4.82
C GLY A 16 20.23 -10.78 4.00
N GLU A 17 20.19 -11.08 2.71
CA GLU A 17 21.21 -10.62 1.76
C GLU A 17 21.22 -9.08 1.74
N ASP A 18 22.20 -8.50 2.43
CA ASP A 18 22.59 -7.10 2.33
C ASP A 18 23.05 -6.81 0.89
N GLU A 19 22.13 -6.40 0.01
CA GLU A 19 22.54 -5.48 -1.05
C GLU A 19 22.93 -4.18 -0.34
N ALA A 20 24.24 -3.90 -0.30
CA ALA A 20 24.80 -2.64 0.13
C ALA A 20 24.28 -1.50 -0.77
N ALA A 21 23.04 -1.08 -0.54
CA ALA A 21 22.49 0.11 -1.16
C ALA A 21 23.26 1.31 -0.63
N ALA A 22 23.65 2.21 -1.53
CA ALA A 22 24.31 3.45 -1.17
C ALA A 22 23.44 4.19 -0.14
N VAL A 23 23.99 4.39 1.07
CA VAL A 23 23.33 5.19 2.09
C VAL A 23 23.34 6.63 1.63
N LEU A 24 22.15 7.20 1.50
CA LEU A 24 21.98 8.58 1.08
C LEU A 24 22.32 9.51 2.24
N ASP A 25 23.08 10.58 1.95
CA ASP A 25 23.38 11.64 2.92
C ASP A 25 22.13 12.48 3.25
N GLY A 26 22.20 13.38 4.23
CA GLY A 26 21.06 14.21 4.63
C GLY A 26 20.70 15.37 3.68
N ALA A 27 21.50 15.66 2.64
CA ALA A 27 21.48 16.97 1.98
C ALA A 27 20.25 17.23 1.10
N VAL A 28 19.68 16.18 0.49
CA VAL A 28 18.49 16.26 -0.37
C VAL A 28 17.51 15.14 0.00
N PRO A 29 16.24 15.43 0.32
CA PRO A 29 15.25 14.43 0.64
C PRO A 29 15.14 13.34 -0.44
N PRO A 30 15.30 12.04 -0.12
CA PRO A 30 15.14 10.98 -1.10
C PRO A 30 13.66 10.81 -1.50
N ILE A 31 13.44 10.22 -2.68
CA ILE A 31 12.11 9.84 -3.15
C ILE A 31 11.95 8.33 -2.93
N VAL A 32 10.94 7.93 -2.19
CA VAL A 32 10.66 6.51 -1.88
C VAL A 32 9.44 6.05 -2.69
N LEU A 33 9.67 5.14 -3.64
CA LEU A 33 8.61 4.58 -4.49
C LEU A 33 8.05 3.29 -3.87
N VAL A 34 6.79 3.33 -3.45
CA VAL A 34 6.13 2.23 -2.75
C VAL A 34 5.10 1.57 -3.66
N HIS A 35 5.33 0.30 -3.97
CA HIS A 35 4.48 -0.47 -4.88
C HIS A 35 3.12 -0.82 -4.25
N GLY A 36 2.18 -1.30 -5.07
CA GLY A 36 0.90 -1.84 -4.60
C GLY A 36 0.88 -3.35 -4.42
N ILE A 37 -0.33 -3.91 -4.47
CA ILE A 37 -0.57 -5.36 -4.49
C ILE A 37 0.16 -6.02 -5.67
N PHE A 38 0.74 -7.18 -5.43
CA PHE A 38 1.58 -7.92 -6.38
C PHE A 38 2.84 -7.17 -6.87
N GLY A 39 3.14 -6.01 -6.30
CA GLY A 39 4.39 -5.31 -6.61
C GLY A 39 5.60 -5.96 -5.95
N PHE A 40 6.77 -5.47 -6.32
CA PHE A 40 8.06 -6.00 -5.89
C PHE A 40 9.10 -4.88 -5.95
N GLY A 41 10.12 -4.98 -5.10
CA GLY A 41 11.25 -4.06 -5.07
C GLY A 41 12.34 -4.41 -6.08
N LYS A 42 13.42 -3.64 -6.04
CA LYS A 42 14.58 -3.82 -6.92
C LYS A 42 15.21 -5.21 -6.76
N GLY A 43 15.67 -5.81 -7.86
CA GLY A 43 16.37 -7.10 -7.86
C GLY A 43 15.46 -8.33 -7.93
N ARG A 44 14.14 -8.18 -7.76
CA ARG A 44 13.16 -9.28 -7.88
C ARG A 44 12.81 -9.61 -9.33
N LEU A 45 12.17 -10.77 -9.54
CA LEU A 45 11.73 -11.26 -10.86
C LEU A 45 12.81 -11.24 -11.95
N GLY A 46 14.05 -11.57 -11.58
CA GLY A 46 15.19 -11.57 -12.52
C GLY A 46 15.65 -10.16 -12.95
N GLY A 47 15.47 -9.15 -12.08
CA GLY A 47 15.91 -7.78 -12.33
C GLY A 47 14.89 -6.91 -13.07
N LEU A 48 13.64 -7.36 -13.19
CA LEU A 48 12.55 -6.54 -13.69
C LEU A 48 12.32 -5.35 -12.75
N SER A 49 11.95 -4.19 -13.31
CA SER A 49 11.58 -3.01 -12.53
C SER A 49 10.06 -2.87 -12.47
N TYR A 50 9.49 -2.88 -11.26
CA TYR A 50 8.07 -2.61 -11.05
C TYR A 50 7.70 -1.19 -11.53
N PHE A 51 8.54 -0.20 -11.23
CA PHE A 51 8.34 1.19 -11.67
C PHE A 51 8.88 1.45 -13.08
N ALA A 52 9.17 0.40 -13.86
CA ALA A 52 9.58 0.44 -15.26
C ALA A 52 10.75 1.39 -15.57
N GLY A 53 11.67 1.58 -14.61
CA GLY A 53 12.84 2.45 -14.74
C GLY A 53 12.60 3.91 -14.36
N ALA A 54 11.43 4.28 -13.81
CA ALA A 54 11.22 5.60 -13.23
C ALA A 54 12.23 5.92 -12.12
N GLU A 55 12.67 4.90 -11.38
CA GLU A 55 13.70 5.00 -10.36
C GLU A 55 15.09 5.43 -10.89
N LYS A 56 15.28 5.45 -12.22
CA LYS A 56 16.52 5.93 -12.87
C LYS A 56 16.44 7.39 -13.31
N LYS A 57 15.31 8.07 -13.08
CA LYS A 57 15.12 9.49 -13.45
C LYS A 57 15.74 10.46 -12.46
N ASP A 58 16.14 9.98 -11.30
CA ASP A 58 16.78 10.77 -10.24
C ASP A 58 17.76 9.86 -9.47
N ASP A 59 18.85 10.43 -8.99
CA ASP A 59 19.94 9.68 -8.36
C ASP A 59 19.63 9.25 -6.91
N ARG A 60 18.55 9.79 -6.30
CA ARG A 60 18.19 9.58 -4.89
C ARG A 60 16.79 8.97 -4.75
N VAL A 61 16.59 7.85 -5.43
CA VAL A 61 15.33 7.09 -5.40
C VAL A 61 15.51 5.75 -4.70
N LEU A 62 14.65 5.47 -3.73
CA LEU A 62 14.56 4.20 -3.02
C LEU A 62 13.33 3.42 -3.48
N VAL A 63 13.48 2.11 -3.66
CA VAL A 63 12.40 1.21 -4.12
C VAL A 63 12.33 0.01 -3.16
N PRO A 64 11.69 0.16 -1.99
CA PRO A 64 11.55 -0.92 -1.01
C PRO A 64 10.85 -2.15 -1.60
N ASP A 65 11.33 -3.32 -1.20
CA ASP A 65 10.67 -4.60 -1.44
C ASP A 65 9.84 -4.98 -0.20
N LEU A 66 8.56 -4.59 -0.21
CA LEU A 66 7.62 -4.87 0.89
C LEU A 66 6.78 -6.10 0.54
N GLY A 67 6.23 -6.77 1.55
CA GLY A 67 5.38 -7.94 1.34
C GLY A 67 4.25 -7.70 0.33
N SER A 68 4.26 -8.38 -0.82
CA SER A 68 3.35 -8.07 -1.94
C SER A 68 1.86 -8.32 -1.66
N LEU A 69 1.54 -9.09 -0.62
CA LEU A 69 0.19 -9.41 -0.17
C LEU A 69 -0.12 -9.06 1.30
N THR A 70 0.85 -8.58 2.06
CA THR A 70 0.67 -8.21 3.48
C THR A 70 -0.25 -7.00 3.64
N SER A 71 -0.83 -6.81 4.83
CA SER A 71 -1.77 -5.72 5.09
C SER A 71 -1.10 -4.35 4.94
N VAL A 72 -1.91 -3.30 4.82
CA VAL A 72 -1.42 -1.92 4.77
C VAL A 72 -0.65 -1.58 6.04
N HIS A 73 -1.09 -2.07 7.20
CA HIS A 73 -0.43 -1.91 8.50
C HIS A 73 0.97 -2.53 8.48
N ASP A 74 1.08 -3.81 8.12
CA ASP A 74 2.35 -4.52 8.10
C ASP A 74 3.34 -3.88 7.13
N ARG A 75 2.87 -3.49 5.94
CA ARG A 75 3.70 -2.80 4.94
C ARG A 75 4.18 -1.44 5.43
N ALA A 76 3.38 -0.71 6.22
CA ALA A 76 3.79 0.58 6.80
C ALA A 76 4.90 0.36 7.84
N ARG A 77 4.78 -0.67 8.67
CA ARG A 77 5.80 -1.08 9.64
C ARG A 77 7.09 -1.52 8.94
N GLU A 78 6.99 -2.37 7.93
CA GLU A 78 8.14 -2.81 7.11
C GLU A 78 8.85 -1.61 6.43
N LEU A 79 8.08 -0.66 5.91
CA LEU A 79 8.63 0.53 5.26
C LEU A 79 9.42 1.43 6.23
N PHE A 80 8.94 1.60 7.46
CA PHE A 80 9.67 2.35 8.49
C PHE A 80 11.05 1.74 8.74
N TYR A 81 11.11 0.45 9.03
CA TYR A 81 12.37 -0.23 9.36
C TYR A 81 13.26 -0.45 8.14
N TYR A 82 12.70 -0.52 6.92
CA TYR A 82 13.48 -0.45 5.68
C TYR A 82 14.28 0.87 5.60
N LEU A 83 13.65 2.01 5.94
CA LEU A 83 14.32 3.31 5.92
C LEU A 83 15.24 3.50 7.11
N LYS A 84 14.72 3.33 8.34
CA LYS A 84 15.44 3.66 9.58
C LYS A 84 16.48 2.60 9.96
N GLY A 85 16.23 1.33 9.63
CA GLY A 85 16.99 0.17 10.11
C GLY A 85 16.40 -0.38 11.41
N GLY A 86 16.79 -1.60 11.78
CA GLY A 86 16.29 -2.30 12.96
C GLY A 86 15.44 -3.53 12.62
N GLN A 87 14.90 -4.16 13.65
CA GLN A 87 13.98 -5.30 13.50
C GLN A 87 12.56 -4.79 13.29
N VAL A 88 11.87 -5.30 12.27
CA VAL A 88 10.47 -4.94 12.03
C VAL A 88 9.63 -5.31 13.25
N ASP A 89 8.99 -4.31 13.85
CA ASP A 89 7.99 -4.48 14.91
C ASP A 89 6.60 -4.13 14.38
N TYR A 90 5.75 -5.14 14.26
CA TYR A 90 4.37 -4.99 13.79
C TYR A 90 3.41 -4.44 14.87
N GLY A 91 3.88 -4.30 16.11
CA GLY A 91 3.13 -3.82 17.26
C GLY A 91 2.44 -4.97 18.02
N GLU A 92 2.60 -4.98 19.35
CA GLU A 92 2.10 -6.07 20.21
C GLU A 92 0.59 -6.28 20.09
N GLU A 93 -0.21 -5.21 20.12
CA GLU A 93 -1.66 -5.31 20.03
C GLU A 93 -2.11 -5.87 18.68
N HIS A 94 -1.55 -5.36 17.58
CA HIS A 94 -1.86 -5.81 16.22
C HIS A 94 -1.50 -7.29 16.04
N SER A 95 -0.28 -7.68 16.40
CA SER A 95 0.18 -9.06 16.27
C SER A 95 -0.61 -10.05 17.13
N ARG A 96 -1.04 -9.63 18.33
CA ARG A 96 -1.96 -10.43 19.16
C ARG A 96 -3.35 -10.53 18.53
N ALA A 97 -3.89 -9.44 17.99
CA ALA A 97 -5.22 -9.42 17.39
C ALA A 97 -5.31 -10.30 16.13
N TYR A 98 -4.25 -10.32 15.31
CA TYR A 98 -4.21 -11.08 14.07
C TYR A 98 -3.39 -12.38 14.15
N GLY A 99 -2.89 -12.74 15.33
CA GLY A 99 -2.31 -14.06 15.60
C GLY A 99 -1.03 -14.36 14.82
N HIS A 100 -0.12 -13.40 14.72
CA HIS A 100 1.18 -13.56 14.09
C HIS A 100 2.32 -13.05 15.00
N SER A 101 3.57 -13.29 14.61
CA SER A 101 4.74 -12.81 15.35
C SER A 101 4.79 -11.29 15.38
N ARG A 102 5.09 -10.72 16.55
CA ARG A 102 5.33 -9.28 16.72
C ARG A 102 6.51 -8.79 15.88
N PHE A 103 7.56 -9.59 15.82
CA PHE A 103 8.79 -9.22 15.14
C PHE A 103 8.93 -9.93 13.79
N GLY A 104 9.36 -9.17 12.79
CA GLY A 104 9.64 -9.61 11.43
C GLY A 104 11.13 -9.69 11.12
N ARG A 105 11.47 -9.39 9.86
CA ARG A 105 12.87 -9.36 9.38
C ARG A 105 13.66 -8.23 10.03
N THR A 106 14.98 -8.39 10.05
CA THR A 106 15.90 -7.37 10.55
C THR A 106 16.64 -6.70 9.41
N TYR A 107 16.60 -5.37 9.39
CA TYR A 107 17.43 -4.53 8.54
C TYR A 107 18.64 -4.09 9.35
N ALA A 108 19.78 -4.76 9.18
CA ALA A 108 21.01 -4.46 9.93
C ALA A 108 21.42 -2.98 9.78
N ARG A 109 21.19 -2.41 8.59
CA ARG A 109 21.32 -0.99 8.31
C ARG A 109 20.12 -0.51 7.49
N GLY A 110 19.49 0.57 7.94
CA GLY A 110 18.44 1.24 7.17
C GLY A 110 18.99 1.85 5.88
N HIS A 111 18.13 1.98 4.88
CA HIS A 111 18.49 2.64 3.61
C HIS A 111 18.61 4.16 3.75
N TYR A 112 18.04 4.74 4.81
CA TYR A 112 18.16 6.15 5.17
C TYR A 112 18.15 6.35 6.70
N PRO A 113 19.20 5.94 7.43
CA PRO A 113 19.18 5.92 8.90
C PRO A 113 19.09 7.31 9.56
N VAL A 114 19.55 8.34 8.84
CA VAL A 114 19.48 9.75 9.25
C VAL A 114 18.07 10.33 9.15
N TRP A 115 17.08 9.56 8.68
CA TRP A 115 15.70 10.02 8.52
C TRP A 115 15.14 10.61 9.81
N ASP A 116 14.81 11.89 9.77
CA ASP A 116 14.20 12.67 10.85
C ASP A 116 13.44 13.90 10.26
N GLU A 117 13.14 14.91 11.08
CA GLU A 117 12.45 16.13 10.63
C GLU A 117 13.33 17.02 9.75
N GLU A 118 14.61 17.11 10.06
CA GLU A 118 15.63 17.86 9.31
C GLU A 118 16.04 17.15 8.01
N HIS A 119 15.89 15.82 7.98
CA HIS A 119 16.20 14.94 6.86
C HIS A 119 14.93 14.18 6.41
N PRO A 120 13.89 14.87 5.90
CA PRO A 120 12.63 14.22 5.57
C PRO A 120 12.71 13.46 4.24
N VAL A 121 11.64 12.74 3.90
CA VAL A 121 11.50 12.02 2.63
C VAL A 121 10.29 12.46 1.81
N HIS A 122 10.33 12.22 0.50
CA HIS A 122 9.15 12.24 -0.36
C HIS A 122 8.63 10.82 -0.56
N LEU A 123 7.35 10.57 -0.29
CA LEU A 123 6.73 9.27 -0.47
C LEU A 123 5.84 9.27 -1.73
N VAL A 124 6.06 8.30 -2.62
CA VAL A 124 5.25 8.11 -3.84
C VAL A 124 4.69 6.70 -3.84
N GLY A 125 3.38 6.56 -3.71
CA GLY A 125 2.69 5.29 -3.60
C GLY A 125 1.88 4.98 -4.85
N HIS A 126 2.14 3.85 -5.49
CA HIS A 126 1.28 3.33 -6.55
C HIS A 126 0.24 2.35 -5.99
N SER A 127 -1.01 2.44 -6.46
CA SER A 127 -2.07 1.50 -6.07
C SER A 127 -2.24 1.44 -4.54
N ALA A 128 -2.18 0.24 -3.94
CA ALA A 128 -2.25 0.08 -2.48
C ALA A 128 -1.09 0.76 -1.72
N GLY A 129 0.05 1.02 -2.38
CA GLY A 129 1.18 1.74 -1.79
C GLY A 129 0.82 3.14 -1.34
N ALA A 130 -0.21 3.77 -1.94
CA ALA A 130 -0.72 5.07 -1.51
C ALA A 130 -1.40 5.01 -0.13
N GLN A 131 -2.05 3.90 0.24
CA GLN A 131 -2.58 3.71 1.59
C GLN A 131 -1.43 3.49 2.59
N VAL A 132 -0.41 2.72 2.21
CA VAL A 132 0.76 2.40 3.05
C VAL A 132 1.49 3.67 3.48
N ILE A 133 1.85 4.54 2.54
CA ILE A 133 2.61 5.75 2.86
C ILE A 133 1.82 6.74 3.71
N ARG A 134 0.50 6.75 3.57
CA ARG A 134 -0.39 7.58 4.37
C ARG A 134 -0.53 7.05 5.79
N LEU A 135 -0.71 5.74 5.94
CA LEU A 135 -0.76 5.11 7.25
C LEU A 135 0.58 5.24 7.98
N LEU A 136 1.70 5.04 7.29
CA LEU A 136 3.04 5.30 7.84
C LEU A 136 3.16 6.73 8.37
N GLN A 137 2.71 7.74 7.60
CA GLN A 137 2.78 9.12 8.05
C GLN A 137 1.97 9.35 9.34
N GLN A 138 0.79 8.73 9.45
CA GLN A 138 -0.03 8.78 10.66
C GLN A 138 0.68 8.09 11.83
N MET A 139 1.25 6.90 11.63
CA MET A 139 2.00 6.19 12.68
C MET A 139 3.21 6.98 13.19
N LEU A 140 3.88 7.75 12.32
CA LEU A 140 4.96 8.65 12.72
C LEU A 140 4.45 9.78 13.61
N HIS A 141 3.27 10.35 13.30
CA HIS A 141 2.62 11.36 14.13
C HIS A 141 2.25 10.83 15.51
N ASP A 142 1.69 9.61 15.54
CA ASP A 142 1.16 8.98 16.74
C ASP A 142 2.26 8.34 17.61
N GLY A 143 3.52 8.34 17.15
CA GLY A 143 4.65 7.81 17.91
C GLY A 143 4.60 6.28 18.06
N GLU A 144 4.07 5.55 17.06
CA GLU A 144 3.80 4.11 17.22
C GLU A 144 5.03 3.20 17.11
N PHE A 145 6.23 3.75 16.87
CA PHE A 145 7.46 2.99 16.67
C PHE A 145 8.27 2.93 17.98
N GLU A 146 8.24 1.80 18.67
CA GLU A 146 8.95 1.62 19.95
C GLU A 146 10.45 1.91 19.79
N GLY A 147 11.01 2.68 20.73
CA GLY A 147 12.40 3.15 20.66
C GLY A 147 12.63 4.39 19.78
N HIS A 148 11.59 4.88 19.09
CA HIS A 148 11.62 6.06 18.21
C HIS A 148 10.51 7.05 18.58
N GLY A 149 10.47 7.47 19.85
CA GLY A 149 9.41 8.36 20.37
C GLY A 149 9.48 9.81 19.87
N ASP A 150 10.50 10.18 19.11
CA ASP A 150 10.72 11.48 18.48
C ASP A 150 10.18 11.56 17.04
N THR A 151 9.51 10.50 16.56
CA THR A 151 8.90 10.53 15.22
C THR A 151 7.83 11.61 15.12
N SER A 152 7.68 12.14 13.93
CA SER A 152 6.65 13.11 13.61
C SER A 152 6.18 12.92 12.17
N GLU A 153 4.94 13.31 11.87
CA GLU A 153 4.44 13.48 10.50
C GLU A 153 5.37 14.31 9.63
N ARG A 154 6.21 15.15 10.26
CA ARG A 154 7.13 16.08 9.62
C ARG A 154 8.34 15.44 8.97
N TRP A 155 8.62 14.18 9.31
CA TRP A 155 9.60 13.33 8.63
C TRP A 155 9.19 13.03 7.18
N VAL A 156 7.95 13.35 6.79
CA VAL A 156 7.43 13.24 5.42
C VAL A 156 7.14 14.63 4.86
N LEU A 157 7.87 15.00 3.81
CA LEU A 157 7.77 16.31 3.15
C LEU A 157 6.64 16.35 2.13
N SER A 158 6.45 15.26 1.37
CA SER A 158 5.31 15.12 0.46
C SER A 158 4.82 13.68 0.35
N VAL A 159 3.53 13.56 0.04
CA VAL A 159 2.83 12.31 -0.27
C VAL A 159 2.23 12.44 -1.67
N THR A 160 2.62 11.53 -2.56
CA THR A 160 2.08 11.44 -3.92
C THR A 160 1.39 10.09 -4.12
N SER A 161 0.11 10.13 -4.46
CA SER A 161 -0.69 8.97 -4.87
C SER A 161 -0.67 8.85 -6.39
N LEU A 162 -0.23 7.71 -6.92
CA LEU A 162 -0.26 7.41 -8.35
C LEU A 162 -1.20 6.23 -8.58
N SER A 163 -2.37 6.48 -9.16
CA SER A 163 -3.42 5.47 -9.27
C SER A 163 -3.68 4.80 -7.91
N GLY A 164 -3.79 5.58 -6.83
CA GLY A 164 -3.78 5.07 -5.45
C GLY A 164 -5.15 4.66 -4.92
N ALA A 165 -5.23 3.57 -4.15
CA ALA A 165 -6.48 3.04 -3.61
C ALA A 165 -6.98 3.80 -2.36
N LEU A 166 -7.06 5.14 -2.42
CA LEU A 166 -7.28 5.99 -1.23
C LEU A 166 -8.64 5.74 -0.55
N ASN A 167 -9.62 5.21 -1.28
CA ASN A 167 -10.96 4.88 -0.77
C ASN A 167 -11.34 3.41 -0.99
N GLY A 168 -10.39 2.56 -1.39
CA GLY A 168 -10.64 1.16 -1.75
C GLY A 168 -11.10 0.97 -3.20
N THR A 169 -11.60 -0.20 -3.55
CA THR A 169 -12.01 -0.51 -4.93
C THR A 169 -13.16 -1.50 -4.98
N THR A 170 -14.06 -1.32 -5.95
CA THR A 170 -15.13 -2.27 -6.23
C THR A 170 -14.57 -3.60 -6.75
N ARG A 171 -13.36 -3.58 -7.31
CA ARG A 171 -12.68 -4.77 -7.81
C ARG A 171 -12.40 -5.79 -6.70
N ALA A 172 -12.19 -5.36 -5.45
CA ALA A 172 -11.99 -6.26 -4.32
C ALA A 172 -13.16 -7.26 -4.18
N TYR A 173 -14.41 -6.78 -4.33
CA TYR A 173 -15.59 -7.64 -4.30
C TYR A 173 -15.68 -8.51 -5.53
N ILE A 174 -15.46 -7.94 -6.72
CA ILE A 174 -15.51 -8.65 -8.00
C ILE A 174 -14.57 -9.85 -7.99
N ASP A 175 -13.35 -9.66 -7.45
CA ASP A 175 -12.32 -10.70 -7.39
C ASP A 175 -12.60 -11.74 -6.31
N GLY A 176 -13.34 -11.40 -5.24
CA GLY A 176 -13.79 -12.42 -4.29
C GLY A 176 -14.05 -12.00 -2.86
N MET A 177 -13.80 -10.76 -2.45
CA MET A 177 -14.16 -10.30 -1.10
C MET A 177 -15.69 -10.28 -0.92
N ARG A 178 -16.16 -10.52 0.31
CA ARG A 178 -17.59 -10.46 0.62
C ARG A 178 -18.04 -9.02 0.85
N ALA A 179 -19.24 -8.68 0.41
CA ALA A 179 -19.98 -7.54 0.92
C ALA A 179 -20.87 -8.08 2.05
N ALA A 180 -20.40 -7.99 3.28
CA ALA A 180 -21.08 -8.55 4.46
C ALA A 180 -20.87 -7.64 5.66
N ASP A 181 -21.83 -7.70 6.59
CA ASP A 181 -21.82 -6.94 7.83
C ASP A 181 -20.90 -7.59 8.88
N ASP A 182 -20.76 -6.95 10.05
CA ASP A 182 -20.08 -7.47 11.25
C ASP A 182 -18.71 -8.13 10.96
N ASP A 183 -17.82 -7.40 10.28
CA ASP A 183 -16.48 -7.84 9.86
C ASP A 183 -16.42 -8.98 8.83
N GLY A 184 -17.57 -9.49 8.37
CA GLY A 184 -17.64 -10.51 7.32
C GLY A 184 -17.02 -10.06 5.99
N TRP A 185 -16.93 -8.75 5.74
CA TRP A 185 -16.28 -8.16 4.57
C TRP A 185 -14.77 -8.46 4.49
N ARG A 186 -14.14 -8.81 5.62
CA ARG A 186 -12.71 -9.22 5.69
C ARG A 186 -12.47 -10.62 5.13
N SER A 187 -13.53 -11.37 4.84
CA SER A 187 -13.45 -12.76 4.41
C SER A 187 -13.69 -12.92 2.91
N LEU A 188 -13.07 -13.95 2.33
CA LEU A 188 -13.29 -14.35 0.94
C LEU A 188 -14.63 -15.07 0.77
N ARG A 189 -15.25 -14.91 -0.40
CA ARG A 189 -16.38 -15.74 -0.86
C ARG A 189 -15.92 -17.20 -0.95
N PRO A 190 -16.76 -18.19 -0.55
CA PRO A 190 -16.36 -19.61 -0.58
C PRO A 190 -15.91 -20.10 -1.96
N VAL A 191 -16.50 -19.54 -3.03
CA VAL A 191 -16.17 -19.86 -4.42
C VAL A 191 -15.80 -18.57 -5.16
N CYS A 192 -14.50 -18.35 -5.39
CA CYS A 192 -13.98 -17.25 -6.20
C CYS A 192 -12.54 -17.54 -6.67
N LEU A 193 -12.07 -16.80 -7.68
CA LEU A 193 -10.71 -16.96 -8.23
C LEU A 193 -9.62 -16.70 -7.17
N LEU A 194 -9.87 -15.77 -6.24
CA LEU A 194 -8.96 -15.49 -5.13
C LEU A 194 -8.73 -16.68 -4.20
N GLN A 195 -9.60 -17.70 -4.18
CA GLN A 195 -9.31 -18.93 -3.43
C GLN A 195 -8.10 -19.66 -4.01
N ILE A 196 -7.86 -19.58 -5.32
CA ILE A 196 -6.67 -20.17 -5.94
C ILE A 196 -5.42 -19.42 -5.47
N CYS A 197 -5.47 -18.07 -5.45
CA CYS A 197 -4.39 -17.24 -4.90
C CYS A 197 -4.14 -17.56 -3.42
N ARG A 198 -5.21 -17.72 -2.62
CA ARG A 198 -5.13 -18.12 -1.21
C ARG A 198 -4.36 -19.44 -1.06
N VAL A 199 -4.82 -20.50 -1.73
CA VAL A 199 -4.20 -21.82 -1.65
C VAL A 199 -2.75 -21.77 -2.15
N GLY A 200 -2.49 -21.11 -3.27
CA GLY A 200 -1.14 -20.94 -3.81
C GLY A 200 -0.19 -20.23 -2.85
N SER A 201 -0.64 -19.15 -2.21
CA SER A 201 0.14 -18.40 -1.22
C SER A 201 0.40 -19.23 0.04
N VAL A 202 -0.61 -19.94 0.56
CA VAL A 202 -0.43 -20.86 1.70
C VAL A 202 0.60 -21.94 1.37
N LEU A 203 0.50 -22.57 0.20
CA LEU A 203 1.46 -23.59 -0.24
C LEU A 203 2.86 -23.02 -0.44
N TYR A 204 2.97 -21.82 -1.01
CA TYR A 204 4.25 -21.11 -1.19
C TYR A 204 4.96 -20.93 0.16
N HIS A 205 4.27 -20.41 1.18
CA HIS A 205 4.87 -20.15 2.49
C HIS A 205 5.10 -21.42 3.29
N TRP A 206 4.23 -22.42 3.11
CA TRP A 206 4.42 -23.72 3.72
C TRP A 206 5.63 -24.46 3.15
N LEU A 207 5.84 -24.44 1.84
CA LEU A 207 7.02 -25.05 1.22
C LEU A 207 8.33 -24.35 1.65
N ASP A 208 8.27 -23.04 1.90
CA ASP A 208 9.37 -22.25 2.46
C ASP A 208 10.69 -22.41 1.69
N LEU A 209 10.63 -22.30 0.36
CA LEU A 209 11.76 -22.49 -0.53
C LEU A 209 12.58 -21.19 -0.65
N PRO A 210 13.85 -21.15 -0.21
CA PRO A 210 14.63 -19.90 -0.17
C PRO A 210 14.84 -19.25 -1.54
N TRP A 211 15.07 -20.05 -2.59
CA TRP A 211 15.26 -19.52 -3.95
C TRP A 211 14.00 -18.86 -4.50
N LEU A 212 12.82 -19.36 -4.12
CA LEU A 212 11.54 -18.83 -4.58
C LEU A 212 11.21 -17.51 -3.86
N LYS A 213 11.52 -17.43 -2.56
CA LYS A 213 11.47 -16.18 -1.80
C LYS A 213 12.41 -15.11 -2.33
N ARG A 214 13.64 -15.49 -2.70
CA ARG A 214 14.58 -14.56 -3.36
C ARG A 214 14.07 -14.07 -4.71
N TYR A 215 13.34 -14.91 -5.45
CA TYR A 215 12.78 -14.54 -6.74
C TYR A 215 11.58 -13.58 -6.62
N TYR A 216 10.66 -13.85 -5.69
CA TYR A 216 9.47 -13.03 -5.45
C TYR A 216 8.92 -13.27 -4.05
N ASP A 217 8.66 -12.22 -3.29
CA ASP A 217 8.22 -12.30 -1.88
C ASP A 217 6.74 -11.91 -1.71
N PHE A 218 5.95 -12.81 -1.12
CA PHE A 218 4.56 -12.54 -0.74
C PHE A 218 4.43 -11.85 0.64
N GLY A 219 5.44 -11.99 1.51
CA GLY A 219 5.59 -11.22 2.76
C GLY A 219 5.04 -11.84 4.04
N PHE A 220 4.37 -12.98 4.02
CA PHE A 220 3.74 -13.56 5.22
C PHE A 220 4.68 -14.35 6.15
N ASP A 221 5.96 -14.00 6.21
CA ASP A 221 6.93 -14.73 7.02
C ASP A 221 6.62 -14.65 8.53
N HIS A 222 6.10 -13.51 8.99
CA HIS A 222 5.69 -13.30 10.39
C HIS A 222 4.51 -14.17 10.83
N PHE A 223 3.75 -14.78 9.90
CA PHE A 223 2.70 -15.75 10.23
C PHE A 223 3.23 -17.15 10.54
N GLY A 224 4.53 -17.43 10.35
CA GLY A 224 5.15 -18.69 10.76
C GLY A 224 4.58 -19.94 10.07
N MET A 225 4.18 -19.84 8.81
CA MET A 225 3.45 -20.90 8.09
C MET A 225 4.34 -22.04 7.54
N SER A 226 5.66 -22.00 7.76
CA SER A 226 6.58 -22.95 7.11
C SER A 226 6.34 -24.40 7.55
N ARG A 227 6.58 -25.35 6.65
CA ARG A 227 6.45 -26.79 6.91
C ARG A 227 7.28 -27.24 8.11
N ARG A 228 8.41 -26.58 8.36
CA ARG A 228 9.29 -26.86 9.51
C ARG A 228 8.63 -26.51 10.84
N LEU A 229 7.78 -25.48 10.86
CA LEU A 229 7.07 -25.01 12.05
C LEU A 229 5.74 -25.74 12.27
N VAL A 230 4.92 -25.90 11.21
CA VAL A 230 3.54 -26.38 11.36
C VAL A 230 3.30 -27.81 10.86
N GLY A 231 4.27 -28.42 10.16
CA GLY A 231 4.15 -29.77 9.63
C GLY A 231 3.04 -29.94 8.59
N ALA A 232 2.72 -31.19 8.21
CA ALA A 232 1.66 -31.48 7.23
C ALA A 232 0.25 -31.31 7.80
N ALA A 233 0.04 -31.61 9.09
CA ALA A 233 -1.24 -31.40 9.76
C ALA A 233 -1.59 -29.90 9.81
N GLY A 234 -0.63 -29.03 10.11
CA GLY A 234 -0.84 -27.58 10.13
C GLY A 234 -1.15 -26.98 8.76
N LEU A 235 -0.75 -27.64 7.65
CA LEU A 235 -1.17 -27.21 6.30
C LEU A 235 -2.69 -27.35 6.14
N ALA A 236 -3.28 -28.45 6.62
CA ALA A 236 -4.72 -28.63 6.57
C ALA A 236 -5.45 -27.54 7.39
N ASP A 237 -4.92 -27.20 8.57
CA ASP A 237 -5.47 -26.13 9.40
C ASP A 237 -5.40 -24.76 8.69
N LEU A 238 -4.25 -24.42 8.08
CA LEU A 238 -4.08 -23.17 7.32
C LEU A 238 -5.02 -23.10 6.11
N LEU A 239 -5.21 -24.24 5.42
CA LEU A 239 -6.13 -24.33 4.28
C LEU A 239 -7.60 -24.28 4.71
N LEU A 240 -7.97 -24.75 5.90
CA LEU A 240 -9.35 -24.68 6.40
C LEU A 240 -9.66 -23.37 7.13
N GLY A 241 -8.64 -22.57 7.46
CA GLY A 241 -8.77 -21.31 8.20
C GLY A 241 -8.78 -21.48 9.73
N GLY A 242 -8.32 -22.63 10.22
CA GLY A 242 -8.24 -23.00 11.63
C GLY A 242 -9.48 -23.73 12.16
N ASN A 243 -9.30 -24.91 12.76
CA ASN A 243 -10.32 -25.60 13.55
C ASN A 243 -9.93 -25.57 15.04
N GLY A 244 -10.88 -25.26 15.93
CA GLY A 244 -10.77 -25.48 17.38
C GLY A 244 -9.98 -24.45 18.21
N ASN A 245 -8.87 -23.89 17.71
CA ASN A 245 -7.98 -22.99 18.47
C ASN A 245 -7.93 -21.53 17.96
N GLY A 246 -8.89 -21.11 17.14
CA GLY A 246 -8.97 -19.75 16.58
C GLY A 246 -8.52 -19.65 15.11
N LYS A 247 -8.79 -18.51 14.48
CA LYS A 247 -8.41 -18.21 13.09
C LYS A 247 -6.89 -18.18 12.96
N ARG A 248 -6.33 -18.95 12.03
CA ARG A 248 -4.88 -19.03 11.79
C ARG A 248 -4.52 -18.63 10.36
N GLY A 249 -3.54 -17.74 10.25
CA GLY A 249 -3.01 -17.26 8.97
C GLY A 249 -3.74 -16.03 8.40
N PRO A 250 -3.09 -15.33 7.47
CA PRO A 250 -3.49 -13.99 7.02
C PRO A 250 -4.91 -13.94 6.46
N PHE A 251 -5.29 -14.98 5.71
CA PHE A 251 -6.59 -15.05 5.04
C PHE A 251 -7.76 -15.33 5.99
N ALA A 252 -7.50 -16.01 7.10
CA ALA A 252 -8.54 -16.33 8.09
C ALA A 252 -8.78 -15.14 9.02
N THR A 253 -7.72 -14.43 9.39
CA THR A 253 -7.73 -13.27 10.30
C THR A 253 -8.17 -12.00 9.57
N GLY A 254 -7.98 -11.95 8.25
CA GLY A 254 -8.25 -10.78 7.43
C GLY A 254 -7.10 -9.78 7.41
N ASP A 255 -5.92 -10.18 7.88
CA ASP A 255 -4.72 -9.36 7.91
C ASP A 255 -3.85 -9.61 6.68
N TRP A 256 -4.35 -9.08 5.57
CA TRP A 256 -3.71 -9.09 4.26
C TRP A 256 -4.32 -7.98 3.40
N ILE A 257 -3.71 -7.73 2.25
CA ILE A 257 -3.98 -6.51 1.49
C ILE A 257 -5.42 -6.34 0.98
N LEU A 258 -6.14 -7.42 0.65
CA LEU A 258 -7.45 -7.28 -0.02
C LEU A 258 -8.58 -6.76 0.87
N PRO A 259 -8.72 -7.18 2.13
CA PRO A 259 -9.57 -6.50 3.11
C PRO A 259 -9.35 -4.98 3.12
N ASP A 260 -8.11 -4.50 3.18
CA ASP A 260 -7.79 -3.07 3.20
C ASP A 260 -8.17 -2.34 1.89
N LEU A 261 -8.25 -3.07 0.78
CA LEU A 261 -8.70 -2.58 -0.52
C LEU A 261 -10.22 -2.62 -0.71
N THR A 262 -10.99 -3.19 0.22
CA THR A 262 -12.45 -3.00 0.23
C THR A 262 -12.80 -1.55 0.58
N ILE A 263 -14.01 -1.13 0.24
CA ILE A 263 -14.47 0.24 0.55
C ILE A 263 -14.54 0.43 2.08
N GLN A 264 -15.01 -0.57 2.82
CA GLN A 264 -15.05 -0.54 4.29
C GLN A 264 -13.65 -0.53 4.90
N GLY A 265 -12.73 -1.35 4.38
CA GLY A 265 -11.35 -1.40 4.84
C GLY A 265 -10.66 -0.05 4.68
N ALA A 266 -10.75 0.54 3.49
CA ALA A 266 -10.19 1.86 3.23
C ALA A 266 -10.85 2.96 4.07
N ALA A 267 -12.17 2.91 4.28
CA ALA A 267 -12.86 3.84 5.17
C ALA A 267 -12.37 3.72 6.63
N ARG A 268 -12.11 2.50 7.12
CA ARG A 268 -11.54 2.29 8.46
C ARG A 268 -10.13 2.86 8.60
N ILE A 269 -9.30 2.71 7.55
CA ILE A 269 -7.97 3.32 7.52
C ILE A 269 -8.10 4.86 7.53
N ASN A 270 -8.93 5.41 6.64
CA ASN A 270 -9.11 6.86 6.53
C ASN A 270 -9.70 7.50 7.81
N ALA A 271 -10.50 6.77 8.58
CA ALA A 271 -11.02 7.26 9.86
C ALA A 271 -9.92 7.54 10.90
N ARG A 272 -8.72 6.98 10.71
CA ARG A 272 -7.57 7.16 11.62
C ARG A 272 -6.48 8.06 11.04
N VAL A 273 -6.50 8.30 9.73
CA VAL A 273 -5.40 8.98 9.02
C VAL A 273 -5.81 10.39 8.66
N CYS A 274 -4.99 11.38 9.01
CA CYS A 274 -5.23 12.79 8.70
C CYS A 274 -4.52 13.28 7.43
N THR A 275 -4.88 14.48 6.97
CA THR A 275 -4.06 15.28 6.05
C THR A 275 -3.32 16.33 6.89
N PHE A 276 -2.00 16.29 6.93
CA PHE A 276 -1.21 17.14 7.81
C PHE A 276 -0.90 18.51 7.18
N PRO A 277 -1.02 19.62 7.92
CA PRO A 277 -0.87 20.97 7.37
C PRO A 277 0.55 21.28 6.87
N GLY A 278 1.56 20.55 7.34
CA GLY A 278 2.97 20.74 6.95
C GLY A 278 3.44 19.89 5.77
N THR A 279 2.57 19.09 5.16
CA THR A 279 2.93 18.12 4.10
C THR A 279 2.26 18.46 2.78
N PHE A 280 2.98 18.30 1.67
CA PHE A 280 2.41 18.46 0.32
C PHE A 280 1.74 17.17 -0.15
N TYR A 281 0.51 17.25 -0.65
CA TYR A 281 -0.25 16.09 -1.13
C TYR A 281 -0.61 16.21 -2.60
N PHE A 282 -0.31 15.17 -3.37
CA PHE A 282 -0.61 15.08 -4.80
C PHE A 282 -1.31 13.76 -5.12
N SER A 283 -2.20 13.77 -6.10
CA SER A 283 -2.77 12.53 -6.65
C SER A 283 -2.92 12.57 -8.16
N TYR A 284 -2.51 11.50 -8.81
CA TYR A 284 -2.70 11.26 -10.24
C TYR A 284 -3.69 10.11 -10.38
N ALA A 285 -4.97 10.45 -10.53
CA ALA A 285 -6.07 9.51 -10.66
C ALA A 285 -6.21 9.04 -12.11
N SER A 286 -6.14 7.73 -12.35
CA SER A 286 -6.25 7.17 -13.69
C SER A 286 -7.70 6.95 -14.13
N ARG A 287 -7.95 7.00 -15.44
CA ARG A 287 -9.25 6.69 -16.04
C ARG A 287 -9.10 6.07 -17.42
N ARG A 288 -9.91 5.04 -17.71
CA ARG A 288 -10.07 4.39 -19.03
C ARG A 288 -11.53 4.08 -19.35
N THR A 289 -12.39 5.01 -18.97
CA THR A 289 -13.83 4.94 -19.20
C THR A 289 -14.29 6.17 -19.98
N ALA A 290 -15.39 6.01 -20.71
CA ALA A 290 -16.03 7.06 -21.49
C ALA A 290 -17.55 6.98 -21.28
N ARG A 291 -18.26 8.06 -21.59
CA ARG A 291 -19.73 8.08 -21.56
C ARG A 291 -20.27 7.70 -22.93
N ALA A 292 -21.07 6.63 -22.98
CA ALA A 292 -21.77 6.20 -24.20
C ALA A 292 -22.95 7.13 -24.51
N PRO A 293 -23.43 7.18 -25.78
CA PRO A 293 -24.72 7.78 -26.10
C PRO A 293 -25.82 7.13 -25.25
N GLY A 294 -26.44 7.90 -24.35
CA GLY A 294 -27.37 7.39 -23.32
C GLY A 294 -26.86 7.48 -21.88
N GLY A 295 -25.64 8.00 -21.64
CA GLY A 295 -25.13 8.37 -20.32
C GLY A 295 -24.41 7.26 -19.55
N ALA A 296 -24.48 6.01 -20.02
CA ALA A 296 -23.82 4.87 -19.38
C ALA A 296 -22.29 4.95 -19.51
N THR A 297 -21.57 4.67 -18.42
CA THR A 297 -20.11 4.55 -18.42
C THR A 297 -19.66 3.28 -19.16
N VAL A 298 -18.70 3.35 -20.07
CA VAL A 298 -18.20 2.18 -20.81
C VAL A 298 -16.68 2.25 -20.92
N PRO A 299 -15.98 1.14 -21.17
CA PRO A 299 -14.55 1.18 -21.47
C PRO A 299 -14.25 2.15 -22.62
N SER A 300 -13.21 2.98 -22.48
CA SER A 300 -12.85 4.03 -23.46
C SER A 300 -12.40 3.48 -24.82
N GLY A 301 -11.95 2.22 -24.88
CA GLY A 301 -11.59 1.56 -26.13
C GLY A 301 -10.79 0.27 -25.92
N VAL A 302 -10.95 -0.70 -26.83
CA VAL A 302 -10.25 -1.99 -26.76
C VAL A 302 -8.74 -1.89 -26.98
N THR A 303 -8.27 -0.89 -27.73
CA THR A 303 -6.85 -0.69 -28.06
C THR A 303 -6.10 0.15 -27.02
N THR A 304 -6.82 0.96 -26.23
CA THR A 304 -6.23 1.88 -25.24
C THR A 304 -6.07 1.25 -23.85
N ILE A 305 -6.75 0.13 -23.61
CA ILE A 305 -6.77 -0.58 -22.33
C ILE A 305 -5.92 -1.84 -22.41
N HIS A 306 -5.25 -2.22 -21.32
CA HIS A 306 -4.49 -3.46 -21.28
C HIS A 306 -5.42 -4.66 -21.47
N PRO A 307 -5.10 -5.65 -22.34
CA PRO A 307 -5.98 -6.80 -22.56
C PRO A 307 -6.38 -7.51 -21.26
N LEU A 308 -5.45 -7.65 -20.31
CA LEU A 308 -5.69 -8.19 -18.97
C LEU A 308 -6.65 -7.34 -18.10
N LEU A 309 -6.81 -6.05 -18.40
CA LEU A 309 -7.65 -5.11 -17.65
C LEU A 309 -8.99 -4.81 -18.33
N PHE A 310 -9.14 -5.03 -19.64
CA PHE A 310 -10.34 -4.64 -20.38
C PHE A 310 -11.63 -5.22 -19.78
N VAL A 311 -11.63 -6.52 -19.48
CA VAL A 311 -12.79 -7.19 -18.84
C VAL A 311 -13.06 -6.59 -17.46
N ARG A 312 -12.01 -6.22 -16.71
CA ARG A 312 -12.16 -5.61 -15.38
C ARG A 312 -12.72 -4.20 -15.47
N VAL A 313 -12.29 -3.40 -16.45
CA VAL A 313 -12.89 -2.09 -16.71
C VAL A 313 -14.40 -2.22 -16.93
N LEU A 314 -14.80 -3.13 -17.82
CA LEU A 314 -16.21 -3.36 -18.12
C LEU A 314 -17.00 -3.82 -16.88
N GLN A 315 -16.46 -4.75 -16.10
CA GLN A 315 -17.11 -5.26 -14.88
C GLN A 315 -17.28 -4.14 -13.85
N MET A 316 -16.27 -3.29 -13.66
CA MET A 316 -16.35 -2.17 -12.72
C MET A 316 -17.36 -1.11 -13.16
N CYS A 317 -17.45 -0.78 -14.46
CA CYS A 317 -18.46 0.16 -14.99
C CYS A 317 -19.91 -0.27 -14.70
N ARG A 318 -20.15 -1.57 -14.57
CA ARG A 318 -21.47 -2.19 -14.37
C ARG A 318 -21.65 -2.74 -12.97
N TRP A 319 -20.67 -2.57 -12.10
CA TRP A 319 -20.75 -3.09 -10.76
C TRP A 319 -21.78 -2.30 -9.96
N ARG A 320 -22.52 -3.03 -9.13
CA ARG A 320 -23.50 -2.52 -8.18
C ARG A 320 -23.25 -3.20 -6.85
N TYR A 321 -23.32 -2.44 -5.77
CA TYR A 321 -23.16 -2.99 -4.44
C TYR A 321 -24.26 -4.03 -4.18
N PRO A 322 -23.94 -5.21 -3.60
CA PRO A 322 -24.92 -6.28 -3.44
C PRO A 322 -26.15 -5.85 -2.63
N ALA A 323 -27.34 -5.96 -3.24
CA ALA A 323 -28.62 -5.57 -2.63
C ALA A 323 -28.99 -6.37 -1.37
N GLY A 324 -28.37 -7.53 -1.15
CA GLY A 324 -28.55 -8.37 0.04
C GLY A 324 -27.63 -8.04 1.22
N ALA A 325 -26.74 -7.04 1.10
CA ALA A 325 -25.98 -6.54 2.25
C ALA A 325 -26.90 -5.72 3.16
N ALA A 326 -26.78 -5.85 4.49
CA ALA A 326 -27.71 -5.15 5.40
C ALA A 326 -27.52 -3.63 5.35
N HIS A 327 -26.29 -3.17 5.12
CA HIS A 327 -25.96 -1.75 5.03
C HIS A 327 -25.06 -1.41 3.83
N PRO A 328 -25.16 -0.19 3.27
CA PRO A 328 -24.18 0.30 2.31
C PRO A 328 -22.77 0.36 2.94
N PRO A 329 -21.70 0.36 2.14
CA PRO A 329 -20.33 0.35 2.66
C PRO A 329 -19.97 1.63 3.45
N TYR A 330 -20.68 2.74 3.21
CA TYR A 330 -20.62 3.97 3.99
C TYR A 330 -21.91 4.80 3.81
N PRO A 331 -22.23 5.74 4.72
CA PRO A 331 -23.38 6.63 4.59
C PRO A 331 -23.33 7.48 3.32
N GLY A 332 -24.41 7.50 2.54
CA GLY A 332 -24.47 8.26 1.29
C GLY A 332 -23.80 7.59 0.09
N TYR A 333 -23.45 6.30 0.19
CA TYR A 333 -22.93 5.51 -0.92
C TYR A 333 -23.86 5.54 -2.14
N ARG A 334 -23.27 5.72 -3.33
CA ARG A 334 -23.95 5.69 -4.63
C ARG A 334 -23.09 4.90 -5.61
N ASP A 335 -23.70 3.94 -6.31
CA ASP A 335 -22.97 3.11 -7.28
C ASP A 335 -22.39 3.96 -8.44
N GLU A 336 -23.08 5.04 -8.82
CA GLU A 336 -22.71 5.89 -9.96
C GLU A 336 -21.35 6.57 -9.75
N ASP A 337 -20.99 6.88 -8.51
CA ASP A 337 -19.72 7.50 -8.16
C ASP A 337 -18.54 6.54 -8.43
N TRP A 338 -18.80 5.23 -8.47
CA TRP A 338 -17.78 4.19 -8.61
C TRP A 338 -17.70 3.61 -10.04
N GLU A 339 -18.34 4.20 -11.04
CA GLU A 339 -18.35 3.64 -12.40
C GLU A 339 -17.04 3.88 -13.16
N ASP A 340 -16.52 5.10 -13.10
CA ASP A 340 -15.27 5.47 -13.78
C ASP A 340 -14.08 4.76 -13.12
N ASN A 341 -13.18 4.18 -13.93
CA ASN A 341 -12.08 3.34 -13.42
C ASN A 341 -10.93 3.16 -14.43
N ASP A 342 -9.83 2.57 -13.97
CA ASP A 342 -8.63 2.26 -14.77
C ASP A 342 -8.39 0.75 -14.99
N GLY A 343 -9.37 -0.08 -14.60
CA GLY A 343 -9.31 -1.54 -14.66
C GLY A 343 -8.83 -2.22 -13.38
N ALA A 344 -8.34 -1.46 -12.39
CA ALA A 344 -8.07 -1.98 -11.05
C ALA A 344 -8.75 -1.18 -9.94
N LEU A 345 -8.78 0.14 -10.08
CA LEU A 345 -9.34 1.06 -9.10
C LEU A 345 -10.33 2.02 -9.76
N ASN A 346 -11.33 2.43 -8.99
CA ASN A 346 -12.33 3.40 -9.41
C ASN A 346 -11.71 4.80 -9.34
N THR A 347 -11.93 5.65 -10.34
CA THR A 347 -11.35 6.99 -10.45
C THR A 347 -11.73 7.86 -9.26
N PHE A 348 -12.96 7.75 -8.75
CA PHE A 348 -13.42 8.37 -7.51
C PHE A 348 -12.51 8.04 -6.31
N SER A 349 -12.05 6.80 -6.23
CA SER A 349 -11.19 6.34 -5.14
C SER A 349 -9.80 6.94 -5.20
N MET A 350 -9.34 7.34 -6.38
CA MET A 350 -7.96 7.75 -6.62
C MET A 350 -7.73 9.25 -6.42
N THR A 351 -8.76 10.10 -6.37
CA THR A 351 -8.56 11.56 -6.32
C THR A 351 -7.93 12.02 -5.01
N HIS A 352 -8.54 11.67 -3.88
CA HIS A 352 -8.13 12.05 -2.53
C HIS A 352 -8.91 11.18 -1.54
N PRO A 353 -8.59 11.17 -0.24
CA PRO A 353 -9.42 10.49 0.76
C PRO A 353 -10.77 11.21 0.89
N ARG A 354 -11.85 10.52 0.52
CA ARG A 354 -13.23 11.01 0.47
C ARG A 354 -14.11 10.42 1.56
N ILE A 355 -13.82 9.18 1.97
CA ILE A 355 -14.62 8.42 2.92
C ILE A 355 -13.78 8.07 4.15
N PRO A 356 -14.36 8.05 5.37
CA PRO A 356 -15.74 8.43 5.69
C PRO A 356 -15.96 9.95 5.74
N VAL A 357 -14.88 10.72 5.92
CA VAL A 357 -14.89 12.19 5.90
C VAL A 357 -13.99 12.63 4.76
N GLU A 358 -14.45 13.60 3.98
CA GLU A 358 -13.70 14.10 2.83
C GLU A 358 -12.56 15.02 3.28
N HIS A 359 -11.34 14.71 2.83
CA HIS A 359 -10.17 15.52 3.13
C HIS A 359 -10.09 16.73 2.20
N PRO A 360 -9.46 17.84 2.64
CA PRO A 360 -9.30 19.03 1.80
C PRO A 360 -8.62 18.69 0.47
N SER A 361 -9.25 19.06 -0.64
CA SER A 361 -8.72 18.79 -1.98
C SER A 361 -9.07 19.88 -3.00
N VAL A 362 -8.30 19.91 -4.08
CA VAL A 362 -8.54 20.76 -5.25
C VAL A 362 -8.12 20.01 -6.51
N GLN A 363 -8.97 20.07 -7.54
CA GLN A 363 -8.62 19.56 -8.86
C GLN A 363 -7.68 20.54 -9.55
N VAL A 364 -6.61 20.01 -10.14
CA VAL A 364 -5.63 20.82 -10.88
C VAL A 364 -5.63 20.37 -12.33
N GLU A 365 -5.96 21.26 -13.27
CA GLU A 365 -5.91 20.94 -14.70
C GLU A 365 -4.49 21.18 -15.25
N ASN A 366 -3.87 22.32 -14.93
CA ASN A 366 -2.50 22.65 -15.35
C ASN A 366 -1.56 22.80 -14.15
N ASP A 367 -0.31 22.35 -14.30
CA ASP A 367 0.71 22.52 -13.24
C ASP A 367 1.03 24.00 -12.93
N VAL A 368 0.60 24.93 -13.78
CA VAL A 368 0.72 26.39 -13.56
C VAL A 368 -0.26 26.88 -12.49
N ASP A 369 -1.42 26.23 -12.33
CA ASP A 369 -2.45 26.60 -11.35
C ASP A 369 -2.01 26.33 -9.90
N CYS A 370 -0.89 25.63 -9.74
CA CYS A 370 -0.33 25.26 -8.47
C CYS A 370 0.37 26.41 -7.74
N HIS A 371 0.50 27.62 -8.30
CA HIS A 371 1.36 28.66 -7.71
C HIS A 371 0.60 29.71 -6.89
N PRO A 372 0.92 29.91 -5.58
CA PRO A 372 1.85 29.15 -4.74
C PRO A 372 1.25 27.84 -4.16
N LEU A 373 2.06 26.77 -4.14
CA LEU A 373 1.67 25.45 -3.63
C LEU A 373 1.54 25.55 -2.10
N ARG A 374 0.32 25.44 -1.58
CA ARG A 374 0.03 25.37 -0.14
C ARG A 374 0.06 23.91 0.36
N PRO A 375 0.77 23.57 1.44
CA PRO A 375 0.68 22.24 2.05
C PRO A 375 -0.70 22.01 2.71
N GLY A 376 -0.98 20.78 3.15
CA GLY A 376 -2.22 20.42 3.86
C GLY A 376 -3.46 20.24 2.99
N ILE A 377 -3.32 20.21 1.66
CA ILE A 377 -4.43 20.00 0.71
C ILE A 377 -4.02 19.04 -0.41
N TRP A 378 -4.90 18.11 -0.75
CA TRP A 378 -4.72 17.17 -1.85
C TRP A 378 -4.92 17.86 -3.20
N ARG A 379 -3.89 17.85 -4.05
CA ARG A 379 -4.00 18.31 -5.44
C ARG A 379 -4.12 17.12 -6.36
N TYR A 380 -5.28 16.96 -6.99
CA TYR A 380 -5.50 15.80 -7.83
C TYR A 380 -5.68 16.15 -9.30
N LYS A 381 -5.22 15.24 -10.16
CA LYS A 381 -5.34 15.29 -11.62
C LYS A 381 -5.95 13.99 -12.11
N ILE A 382 -6.84 14.06 -13.10
CA ILE A 382 -7.33 12.88 -13.80
C ILE A 382 -6.50 12.67 -15.06
N VAL A 383 -5.96 11.46 -15.23
CA VAL A 383 -5.03 11.09 -16.29
C VAL A 383 -5.61 9.91 -17.08
N GLU A 384 -5.72 10.03 -18.39
CA GLU A 384 -6.28 9.00 -19.27
C GLU A 384 -5.32 7.82 -19.47
N ALA A 385 -5.28 6.91 -18.51
CA ALA A 385 -4.31 5.83 -18.38
C ALA A 385 -4.96 4.61 -17.72
N ASP A 386 -4.56 3.39 -18.12
CA ASP A 386 -4.95 2.17 -17.40
C ASP A 386 -4.03 1.96 -16.18
N HIS A 387 -4.43 1.09 -15.25
CA HIS A 387 -3.69 0.90 -13.99
C HIS A 387 -2.22 0.49 -14.16
N MET A 388 -1.91 -0.19 -15.27
CA MET A 388 -0.57 -0.68 -15.61
C MET A 388 0.25 0.32 -16.43
N THR A 389 -0.33 1.45 -16.83
CA THR A 389 0.36 2.43 -17.69
C THR A 389 1.61 3.00 -17.01
N PHE A 390 1.60 3.11 -15.68
CA PHE A 390 2.69 3.70 -14.90
C PHE A 390 3.65 2.70 -14.27
N VAL A 391 3.52 1.40 -14.57
CA VAL A 391 4.32 0.33 -13.96
C VAL A 391 4.64 -0.77 -14.98
N ILE A 392 5.67 -1.57 -14.72
CA ILE A 392 6.11 -2.77 -15.46
C ILE A 392 6.58 -2.51 -16.92
N ASN A 393 5.87 -1.72 -17.72
CA ASN A 393 6.14 -1.52 -19.13
C ASN A 393 6.08 -0.04 -19.55
N ARG A 394 7.22 0.64 -19.46
CA ARG A 394 7.38 2.04 -19.89
C ARG A 394 7.03 2.26 -21.36
N ARG A 395 7.31 1.32 -22.27
CA ARG A 395 6.99 1.48 -23.71
C ARG A 395 5.50 1.61 -23.97
N ARG A 396 4.68 0.92 -23.17
CA ARG A 396 3.22 0.99 -23.25
C ARG A 396 2.71 2.33 -22.76
N GLY A 397 3.25 2.84 -21.65
CA GLY A 397 2.87 4.15 -21.14
C GLY A 397 3.41 5.32 -21.95
N GLY A 398 4.51 5.10 -22.69
CA GLY A 398 5.06 6.04 -23.65
C GLY A 398 5.28 7.43 -23.05
N VAL A 399 4.84 8.45 -23.78
CA VAL A 399 4.96 9.86 -23.38
C VAL A 399 4.23 10.15 -22.06
N GLN A 400 3.07 9.52 -21.83
CA GLN A 400 2.26 9.79 -20.64
C GLN A 400 2.93 9.28 -19.36
N PHE A 401 3.60 8.13 -19.43
CA PHE A 401 4.46 7.65 -18.34
C PHE A 401 5.53 8.68 -18.01
N ASP A 402 6.23 9.17 -19.03
CA ASP A 402 7.33 10.10 -18.83
C ASP A 402 6.87 11.42 -18.22
N LEU A 403 5.82 12.01 -18.79
CA LEU A 403 5.23 13.27 -18.29
C LEU A 403 4.78 13.18 -16.83
N VAL A 404 4.13 12.08 -16.42
CA VAL A 404 3.66 11.92 -15.05
C VAL A 404 4.83 11.78 -14.08
N TYR A 405 5.80 10.89 -14.35
CA TYR A 405 6.95 10.75 -13.45
C TYR A 405 7.84 12.01 -13.43
N ASP A 406 8.01 12.69 -14.56
CA ASP A 406 8.76 13.95 -14.61
C ASP A 406 8.05 15.04 -13.78
N SER A 407 6.72 15.13 -13.86
CA SER A 407 5.91 16.02 -13.03
C SER A 407 6.05 15.68 -11.54
N ILE A 408 5.94 14.40 -11.16
CA ILE A 408 6.10 13.95 -9.77
C ILE A 408 7.49 14.31 -9.23
N PHE A 409 8.54 13.98 -9.97
CA PHE A 409 9.92 14.16 -9.51
C PHE A 409 10.29 15.65 -9.49
N HIS A 410 9.83 16.41 -10.47
CA HIS A 410 9.95 17.87 -10.46
C HIS A 410 9.28 18.48 -9.23
N ASN A 411 8.06 18.04 -8.88
CA ASN A 411 7.37 18.52 -7.68
C ASN A 411 8.14 18.14 -6.40
N CYS A 412 8.68 16.92 -6.30
CA CYS A 412 9.53 16.53 -5.18
C CYS A 412 10.76 17.46 -5.08
N ARG A 413 11.46 17.69 -6.19
CA ARG A 413 12.70 18.50 -6.23
C ARG A 413 12.47 20.00 -6.12
N LYS A 414 11.27 20.50 -6.42
CA LYS A 414 10.90 21.89 -6.16
C LYS A 414 10.72 22.17 -4.67
N HIS A 415 10.42 21.14 -3.88
CA HIS A 415 10.12 21.22 -2.46
C HIS A 415 11.22 20.57 -1.62
N VAL A 416 12.47 21.02 -1.78
CA VAL A 416 13.62 20.49 -1.02
C VAL A 416 13.59 20.93 0.45
N PHE A 417 13.01 22.10 0.74
CA PHE A 417 13.03 22.71 2.07
C PHE A 417 11.63 23.19 2.48
N ARG A 418 11.32 23.07 3.78
CA ARG A 418 10.16 23.73 4.39
C ARG A 418 10.39 25.24 4.33
N THR A 419 9.71 25.94 3.44
CA THR A 419 9.93 27.38 3.23
C THR A 419 9.20 28.29 4.22
N ALA A 420 8.47 27.74 5.21
CA ALA A 420 7.81 28.53 6.25
C ALA A 420 7.64 27.75 7.57
N PRO A 421 7.80 28.42 8.73
CA PRO A 421 7.35 27.86 10.01
C PRO A 421 5.81 27.72 10.02
N PRO A 422 5.27 26.74 10.76
CA PRO A 422 3.83 26.48 10.78
C PRO A 422 3.06 27.69 11.36
N PRO A 423 1.81 27.93 10.92
CA PRO A 423 0.92 28.79 11.67
C PRO A 423 0.69 28.16 13.05
N THR A 424 0.98 28.93 14.09
CA THR A 424 0.66 28.57 15.48
C THR A 424 -0.84 28.32 15.59
N LEU A 425 -1.22 27.08 15.93
CA LEU A 425 -2.59 26.77 16.29
C LEU A 425 -2.91 27.52 17.61
N PRO A 426 -4.03 28.25 17.70
CA PRO A 426 -4.46 28.78 18.98
C PRO A 426 -4.81 27.61 19.91
N ASP A 427 -4.25 27.67 21.11
CA ASP A 427 -4.46 26.76 22.22
C ASP A 427 -5.97 26.58 22.45
N GLN A 428 -6.52 25.41 22.10
CA GLN A 428 -7.89 25.04 22.48
C GLN A 428 -7.89 24.59 23.95
N SER A 429 -7.54 25.52 24.83
CA SER A 429 -7.70 25.41 26.27
C SER A 429 -8.31 26.71 26.79
N GLN A 430 -9.58 26.97 26.42
CA GLN A 430 -10.59 27.72 27.19
C GLN A 430 -11.79 28.08 26.29
N SER A 431 -12.85 27.25 26.33
CA SER A 431 -14.25 27.69 26.41
C SER A 431 -15.17 26.48 26.60
#